data_AF-A0A2P1BNC9-F1
#
_entry.id   AF-A0A2P1BNC9-F1
#
_cell.length_a   1.000
_cell.length_b   1.000
_cell.length_c   1.000
_cell.angle_alpha   90.00
_cell.angle_beta   90.00
_cell.angle_gamma   90.00
#
_symmetry.space_group_name_H-M   'P 1'
#
loop_
_entity.id
_entity.type
_entity.pdbx_description
1 polymer ?
#
loop_
_entity_poly.entity_id
_entity_poly.type
_entity_poly.pdbx_seq_one_letter_code
_entity_poly.pdbx_strand_id
1 'polypeptide(L)'
;MSKKNKLLSVLSDAEQEALYGLPEFDDAQQLEYLAVTETELALANSRPSLHAKVYCLLQIGYFKAKHAFFSFDWDEVEDDCAFVLSRYFHGEVFEPRRSPSMNATPSASRSPNYSATGRGRPPSCRSSSSRPHGPCGVT
;
A
#
# COMPACT_ATOMS: atom_id res chain seq x y z
N MET A 1 3.26 -25.40 32.57
CA MET A 1 4.60 -25.36 31.92
C MET A 1 4.44 -24.72 30.55
N SER A 2 4.89 -23.48 30.39
CA SER A 2 4.77 -22.75 29.13
C SER A 2 5.83 -23.27 28.16
N LYS A 3 5.41 -23.97 27.10
CA LYS A 3 6.29 -24.38 26.00
C LYS A 3 6.83 -23.12 25.35
N LYS A 4 8.12 -22.83 25.58
CA LYS A 4 8.83 -21.78 24.86
C LYS A 4 8.95 -22.25 23.41
N ASN A 5 8.25 -21.58 22.50
CA ASN A 5 8.33 -21.84 21.07
C ASN A 5 9.75 -21.48 20.62
N LYS A 6 10.65 -22.47 20.64
CA LYS A 6 12.04 -22.32 20.23
C LYS A 6 12.03 -22.40 18.71
N LEU A 7 11.70 -21.29 18.05
CA LEU A 7 11.83 -21.17 16.59
C LEU A 7 13.28 -21.53 16.25
N LEU A 8 13.45 -22.51 15.35
CA LEU A 8 14.76 -22.82 14.80
C LEU A 8 15.14 -21.63 13.91
N SER A 9 16.18 -20.88 14.29
CA SER A 9 16.82 -19.94 13.37
C SER A 9 17.53 -20.80 12.32
N VAL A 10 16.91 -20.90 11.15
CA VAL A 10 17.46 -21.62 9.99
C VAL A 10 18.50 -20.77 9.27
N LEU A 11 18.37 -19.45 9.36
CA LEU A 11 19.29 -18.46 8.81
C LEU A 11 19.85 -17.58 9.93
N SER A 12 21.10 -17.18 9.77
CA SER A 12 21.71 -16.10 10.55
C SER A 12 21.14 -14.75 10.14
N ASP A 13 21.28 -13.74 11.01
CA ASP A 13 20.79 -12.38 10.73
C ASP A 13 21.41 -11.80 9.46
N ALA A 14 22.70 -12.05 9.22
CA ALA A 14 23.40 -11.61 8.01
C ALA A 14 22.86 -12.28 6.74
N GLU A 15 22.53 -13.57 6.79
CA GLU A 15 21.91 -14.28 5.66
C GLU A 15 20.49 -13.77 5.41
N GLN A 16 19.75 -13.47 6.48
CA GLN A 16 18.42 -12.89 6.34
C GLN A 16 18.48 -11.52 5.68
N GLU A 17 19.43 -10.67 6.05
CA GLU A 17 19.62 -9.36 5.43
C GLU A 17 20.02 -9.49 3.95
N ALA A 18 21.00 -10.36 3.65
CA ALA A 18 21.43 -10.58 2.27
C ALA A 18 20.26 -11.05 1.37
N LEU A 19 19.41 -11.96 1.87
CA LEU A 19 18.33 -12.56 1.08
C LEU A 19 17.05 -11.71 1.06
N TYR A 20 16.69 -11.11 2.19
CA TYR A 20 15.38 -10.48 2.40
C TYR A 20 15.44 -9.03 2.86
N GLY A 21 16.63 -8.48 3.09
CA GLY A 21 16.84 -7.05 3.32
C GLY A 21 16.52 -6.22 2.08
N LEU A 22 16.44 -4.90 2.25
CA LEU A 22 16.23 -3.99 1.14
C LEU A 22 17.36 -4.12 0.10
N PRO A 23 17.09 -3.86 -1.20
CA PRO A 23 18.17 -3.74 -2.17
C PRO A 23 19.04 -2.52 -1.85
N GLU A 24 20.36 -2.72 -1.78
CA GLU A 24 21.33 -1.63 -1.77
C GLU A 24 21.84 -1.43 -3.20
N PHE A 25 21.46 -0.32 -3.84
CA PHE A 25 21.85 -0.03 -5.22
C PHE A 25 23.01 0.96 -5.30
N ASP A 26 23.94 0.71 -6.22
CA ASP A 26 24.82 1.76 -6.74
C ASP A 26 24.13 2.54 -7.89
N ASP A 27 24.76 3.62 -8.35
CA ASP A 27 24.24 4.49 -9.41
C ASP A 27 23.87 3.71 -10.70
N ALA A 28 24.65 2.69 -11.06
CA ALA A 28 24.41 1.89 -12.26
C ALA A 28 23.21 0.95 -12.07
N GLN A 29 23.10 0.35 -10.88
CA GLN A 29 21.98 -0.51 -10.51
C GLN A 29 20.67 0.27 -10.39
N GLN A 30 20.70 1.51 -9.89
CA GLN A 30 19.52 2.38 -9.90
C GLN A 30 19.04 2.62 -11.34
N LEU A 31 19.97 2.93 -12.26
CA LEU A 31 19.65 3.11 -13.68
C LEU A 31 19.06 1.85 -14.32
N GLU A 32 19.52 0.67 -13.92
CA GLU A 32 19.05 -0.61 -14.46
C GLU A 32 17.71 -1.04 -13.86
N TYR A 33 17.62 -1.14 -12.53
CA TYR A 33 16.47 -1.72 -11.85
C TYR A 33 15.33 -0.74 -11.64
N LEU A 34 15.61 0.56 -11.44
CA LEU A 34 14.57 1.59 -11.31
C LEU A 34 14.13 2.17 -12.66
N ALA A 35 14.70 1.70 -13.79
CA ALA A 35 14.17 2.00 -15.09
C ALA A 35 12.77 1.38 -15.26
N VAL A 36 11.76 2.24 -15.40
CA VAL A 36 10.39 1.84 -15.66
C VAL A 36 9.98 2.03 -17.12
N THR A 37 9.24 1.05 -17.62
CA THR A 37 8.58 1.05 -18.93
C THR A 37 7.34 1.94 -18.91
N GLU A 38 6.80 2.27 -20.09
CA GLU A 38 5.56 3.05 -20.21
C GLU A 38 4.37 2.41 -19.47
N THR A 39 4.25 1.09 -19.53
CA THR A 39 3.18 0.34 -18.84
C THR A 39 3.32 0.42 -17.33
N GLU A 40 4.55 0.29 -16.81
CA GLU A 40 4.84 0.41 -15.38
C GLU A 40 4.61 1.85 -14.88
N LEU A 41 4.98 2.85 -15.69
CA LEU A 41 4.71 4.24 -15.39
C LEU A 41 3.22 4.57 -15.42
N ALA A 42 2.46 4.03 -16.38
CA ALA A 42 1.00 4.14 -16.42
C ALA A 42 0.35 3.49 -15.19
N LEU A 43 0.88 2.34 -14.77
CA LEU A 43 0.46 1.68 -13.54
C LEU A 43 0.71 2.61 -12.35
N ALA A 44 1.91 3.15 -12.16
CA ALA A 44 2.17 4.12 -11.10
C ALA A 44 1.21 5.33 -11.18
N ASN A 45 1.03 5.92 -12.35
CA ASN A 45 0.18 7.11 -12.50
C ASN A 45 -1.31 6.91 -12.20
N SER A 46 -1.81 5.67 -12.22
CA SER A 46 -3.18 5.38 -11.77
C SER A 46 -3.39 5.55 -10.25
N ARG A 47 -2.33 5.72 -9.46
CA ARG A 47 -2.42 5.92 -8.01
C ARG A 47 -2.76 7.40 -7.70
N PRO A 48 -3.55 7.65 -6.63
CA PRO A 48 -4.10 8.99 -6.37
C PRO A 48 -3.08 10.01 -5.83
N SER A 49 -1.99 9.58 -5.18
CA SER A 49 -1.01 10.48 -4.55
C SER A 49 0.41 10.26 -5.06
N LEU A 50 1.24 11.30 -5.05
CA LEU A 50 2.66 11.21 -5.43
C LEU A 50 3.40 10.14 -4.63
N HIS A 51 3.19 10.09 -3.31
CA HIS A 51 3.73 9.01 -2.46
C HIS A 51 3.37 7.62 -2.94
N ALA A 52 2.10 7.39 -3.30
CA ALA A 52 1.67 6.08 -3.80
C ALA A 52 2.24 5.77 -5.18
N LYS A 53 2.46 6.79 -6.02
CA LYS A 53 3.13 6.64 -7.33
C LYS A 53 4.60 6.25 -7.15
N VAL A 54 5.35 7.01 -6.35
CA VAL A 54 6.77 6.76 -6.07
C VAL A 54 6.96 5.40 -5.40
N TYR A 55 6.16 5.10 -4.36
CA TYR A 55 6.16 3.79 -3.70
C TYR A 55 5.93 2.66 -4.72
N CYS A 56 4.97 2.82 -5.63
CA CYS A 56 4.71 1.84 -6.67
C CYS A 56 5.92 1.60 -7.59
N LEU A 57 6.64 2.66 -7.99
CA LEU A 57 7.82 2.51 -8.84
C LEU A 57 8.98 1.85 -8.09
N LEU A 58 9.22 2.22 -6.83
CA LEU A 58 10.23 1.57 -5.99
C LEU A 58 9.94 0.08 -5.82
N GLN A 59 8.69 -0.30 -5.53
CA GLN A 59 8.31 -1.71 -5.43
C GLN A 59 8.53 -2.49 -6.73
N ILE A 60 8.25 -1.88 -7.89
CA ILE A 60 8.53 -2.51 -9.19
C ILE A 60 10.03 -2.73 -9.37
N GLY A 61 10.86 -1.72 -9.06
CA GLY A 61 12.31 -1.82 -9.17
C GLY A 61 12.92 -2.84 -8.21
N TYR A 62 12.49 -2.85 -6.95
CA TYR A 62 12.93 -3.83 -5.97
C TYR A 62 12.50 -5.25 -6.33
N PHE A 63 11.32 -5.41 -6.93
CA PHE A 63 10.88 -6.70 -7.45
C PHE A 63 11.73 -7.16 -8.64
N LYS A 64 12.23 -6.25 -9.49
CA LYS A 64 13.18 -6.61 -10.56
C LYS A 64 14.52 -7.09 -9.99
N ALA A 65 15.01 -6.47 -8.94
CA ALA A 65 16.32 -6.79 -8.35
C ALA A 65 16.31 -8.03 -7.45
N LYS A 66 15.34 -8.14 -6.53
CA LYS A 66 15.29 -9.19 -5.49
C LYS A 66 14.06 -10.09 -5.57
N HIS A 67 13.16 -9.89 -6.53
CA HIS A 67 11.92 -10.67 -6.69
C HIS A 67 11.03 -10.71 -5.44
N ALA A 68 11.05 -9.62 -4.67
CA ALA A 68 10.29 -9.47 -3.44
C ALA A 68 9.67 -8.06 -3.33
N PHE A 69 8.66 -7.95 -2.47
CA PHE A 69 8.06 -6.68 -2.08
C PHE A 69 8.52 -6.34 -0.66
N PHE A 70 8.75 -5.06 -0.41
CA PHE A 70 9.37 -4.58 0.82
C PHE A 70 8.45 -3.61 1.54
N SER A 71 8.51 -3.62 2.87
CA SER A 71 8.00 -2.52 3.68
C SER A 71 9.20 -1.71 4.12
N PHE A 72 9.18 -0.41 3.89
CA PHE A 72 10.25 0.50 4.25
C PHE A 72 9.67 1.85 4.68
N ASP A 73 10.43 2.57 5.48
CA ASP A 73 10.24 3.99 5.70
C ASP A 73 11.07 4.80 4.68
N TRP A 74 10.68 6.05 4.46
CA TRP A 74 11.26 6.86 3.38
C TRP A 74 12.73 7.23 3.63
N ASP A 75 13.18 7.23 4.89
CA ASP A 75 14.58 7.44 5.25
C ASP A 75 15.48 6.26 4.85
N GLU A 76 14.93 5.05 4.74
CA GLU A 76 15.69 3.88 4.30
C GLU A 76 15.94 3.86 2.78
N VAL A 77 15.22 4.69 2.02
CA VAL A 77 15.20 4.67 0.55
C VAL A 77 15.37 6.06 -0.06
N GLU A 78 16.02 6.99 0.65
CA GLU A 78 16.12 8.40 0.24
C GLU A 78 16.78 8.55 -1.13
N ASP A 79 17.87 7.82 -1.38
CA ASP A 79 18.62 7.88 -2.65
C ASP A 79 17.78 7.36 -3.82
N ASP A 80 17.14 6.20 -3.66
CA ASP A 80 16.26 5.62 -4.68
C ASP A 80 15.03 6.51 -4.93
N CYS A 81 14.48 7.09 -3.87
CA CYS A 81 13.36 8.02 -3.95
C CYS A 81 13.74 9.27 -4.75
N ALA A 82 14.90 9.86 -4.45
CA ALA A 82 15.43 11.01 -5.17
C ALA A 82 15.66 10.68 -6.65
N PHE A 83 16.20 9.50 -6.96
CA PHE A 83 16.36 9.03 -8.34
C PHE A 83 15.02 8.96 -9.09
N VAL A 84 14.02 8.32 -8.50
CA VAL A 84 12.69 8.16 -9.12
C VAL A 84 11.99 9.50 -9.32
N LEU A 85 12.03 10.38 -8.31
CA LEU A 85 11.43 11.71 -8.38
C LEU A 85 12.07 12.56 -9.47
N SER A 86 13.42 12.58 -9.48
CA SER A 86 14.20 13.28 -10.50
C SER A 86 13.85 12.80 -11.90
N ARG A 87 13.71 11.49 -12.10
CA ARG A 87 13.54 10.91 -13.44
C ARG A 87 12.11 10.93 -13.97
N TYR A 88 11.11 10.75 -13.11
CA TYR A 88 9.73 10.50 -13.54
C TYR A 88 8.71 11.54 -13.08
N PHE A 89 9.02 12.32 -12.04
CA PHE A 89 8.10 13.28 -11.42
C PHE A 89 8.75 14.66 -11.25
N HIS A 90 9.34 15.16 -12.33
CA HIS A 90 10.00 16.46 -12.35
C HIS A 90 9.07 17.59 -11.88
N GLY A 91 9.53 18.37 -10.89
CA GLY A 91 8.82 19.56 -10.39
C GLY A 91 7.74 19.28 -9.36
N GLU A 92 7.52 18.02 -8.97
CA GLU A 92 6.61 17.68 -7.89
C GLU A 92 7.28 17.83 -6.52
N VAL A 93 6.59 18.46 -5.56
CA VAL A 93 7.10 18.60 -4.19
C VAL A 93 6.82 17.32 -3.43
N PHE A 94 7.88 16.60 -3.06
CA PHE A 94 7.80 15.39 -2.27
C PHE A 94 8.21 15.66 -0.82
N GLU A 95 7.25 15.53 0.09
CA GLU A 95 7.49 15.62 1.53
C GLU A 95 7.38 14.22 2.13
N PRO A 96 8.48 13.56 2.52
CA PRO A 96 8.45 12.21 3.10
C PRO A 96 7.48 12.15 4.29
N ARG A 97 6.40 11.38 4.17
CA ARG A 97 5.46 11.11 5.27
C ARG A 97 5.63 9.66 5.68
N ARG A 98 5.90 9.40 6.97
CA ARG A 98 6.03 8.03 7.51
C ARG A 98 4.98 7.10 6.89
N SER A 99 5.45 5.96 6.41
CA SER A 99 4.61 5.01 5.71
C SER A 99 3.45 4.57 6.62
N PRO A 100 2.23 4.33 6.11
CA PRO A 100 1.22 3.62 6.87
C PRO A 100 1.72 2.18 7.00
N SER A 101 2.37 1.87 8.12
CA SER A 101 2.95 0.54 8.31
C SER A 101 1.85 -0.52 8.19
N MET A 102 2.08 -1.57 7.38
CA MET A 102 1.09 -2.64 7.15
C MET A 102 0.84 -3.51 8.40
N ASN A 103 1.51 -3.23 9.52
CA ASN A 103 1.35 -3.83 10.84
C ASN A 103 0.74 -2.86 11.88
N ALA A 104 0.04 -1.81 11.44
CA ALA A 104 -0.73 -0.96 12.34
C ALA A 104 -1.82 -1.78 13.05
N THR A 105 -1.51 -2.23 14.27
CA THR A 105 -2.54 -2.57 15.26
C THR A 105 -3.43 -1.33 15.38
N PRO A 106 -4.78 -1.44 15.31
CA PRO A 106 -5.61 -0.28 15.54
C PRO A 106 -5.34 0.19 16.97
N SER A 107 -4.63 1.32 17.10
CA SER A 107 -4.51 2.01 18.39
C SER A 107 -5.91 2.47 18.75
N ALA A 108 -6.54 1.71 19.64
CA ALA A 108 -7.76 2.09 20.33
C ALA A 108 -7.45 3.29 21.24
N SER A 109 -7.27 4.46 20.65
CA SER A 109 -7.17 5.73 21.37
C SER A 109 -7.82 6.85 20.55
N ARG A 110 -9.02 6.58 20.05
CA ARG A 110 -9.96 7.65 19.78
C ARG A 110 -11.34 7.22 20.23
N SER A 111 -11.61 7.41 21.52
CA SER A 111 -12.98 7.43 22.03
C SER A 111 -13.77 8.46 21.21
N PRO A 112 -14.81 8.05 20.48
CA PRO A 112 -15.78 9.02 19.98
C PRO A 112 -16.56 9.48 21.21
N ASN A 113 -16.42 10.75 21.58
CA ASN A 113 -17.37 11.39 22.49
C ASN A 113 -18.74 11.39 21.80
N TYR A 114 -19.53 10.35 22.04
CA TYR A 114 -20.96 10.36 21.75
C TYR A 114 -21.65 11.07 22.91
N SER A 115 -21.71 12.40 22.84
CA SER A 115 -22.66 13.17 23.63
C SER A 115 -24.06 12.89 23.11
N ALA A 116 -24.74 11.95 23.78
CA ALA A 116 -26.13 11.62 23.58
C ALA A 116 -27.03 12.77 24.05
N THR A 117 -27.40 13.66 23.13
CA THR A 117 -28.56 14.56 23.30
C THR A 117 -29.29 14.70 21.98
N GLY A 118 -30.49 14.14 21.89
CA GLY A 118 -31.44 14.47 20.83
C GLY A 118 -32.25 13.27 20.32
N ARG A 119 -33.43 13.07 20.91
CA ARG A 119 -34.47 12.17 20.39
C ARG A 119 -34.85 12.59 18.97
N GLY A 120 -34.55 11.75 18.00
CA GLY A 120 -35.09 11.81 16.63
C GLY A 120 -35.55 10.43 16.22
N ARG A 121 -36.85 10.27 15.96
CA ARG A 121 -37.52 9.05 15.51
C ARG A 121 -36.84 8.50 14.24
N PRO A 122 -36.62 7.18 14.10
CA PRO A 122 -36.20 6.60 12.82
C PRO A 122 -37.36 6.65 11.81
N PRO A 123 -37.09 6.91 10.52
CA PRO A 123 -38.10 6.77 9.47
C PRO A 123 -38.38 5.29 9.23
N SER A 124 -39.67 4.94 9.15
CA SER A 124 -40.15 3.60 8.88
C SER A 124 -39.73 3.11 7.49
N CYS A 125 -39.01 2.00 7.44
CA CYS A 125 -38.72 1.25 6.23
C CYS A 125 -40.05 0.70 5.67
N ARG A 126 -40.60 1.32 4.61
CA ARG A 126 -41.81 0.82 3.96
C ARG A 126 -41.42 -0.14 2.83
N SER A 127 -41.45 -1.42 3.13
CA SER A 127 -41.43 -2.49 2.13
C SER A 127 -42.60 -2.32 1.17
N SER A 128 -42.33 -2.20 -0.13
CA SER A 128 -43.36 -2.26 -1.18
C SER A 128 -42.96 -3.34 -2.17
N SER A 129 -43.33 -4.58 -1.82
CA SER A 129 -43.45 -5.69 -2.76
C SER A 129 -44.68 -5.45 -3.62
N SER A 130 -44.50 -5.37 -4.94
CA SER A 130 -45.62 -5.54 -5.88
C SER A 130 -45.09 -6.15 -7.18
N ARG A 131 -45.27 -7.47 -7.32
CA ARG A 131 -45.44 -8.11 -8.63
C ARG A 131 -46.71 -7.56 -9.28
N PRO A 132 -46.83 -7.67 -10.61
CA PRO A 132 -48.05 -8.30 -11.10
C PRO A 132 -47.77 -9.41 -12.12
N HIS A 133 -48.66 -10.41 -12.06
CA HIS A 133 -48.88 -11.44 -13.07
C HIS A 133 -49.35 -10.84 -14.41
N GLY A 134 -49.13 -11.57 -15.51
CA GLY A 134 -49.47 -11.20 -16.89
C GLY A 134 -50.96 -11.04 -17.22
N PRO A 135 -51.32 -10.98 -18.51
CA PRO A 135 -51.70 -12.25 -19.19
C PRO A 135 -51.32 -12.36 -20.68
N CYS A 136 -51.54 -13.59 -21.20
CA CYS A 136 -51.57 -14.04 -22.59
C CYS A 136 -52.52 -13.27 -23.54
N GLY A 137 -52.20 -13.33 -24.84
CA GLY A 137 -53.11 -13.12 -25.99
C GLY A 137 -52.32 -12.61 -27.20
N VAL A 138 -51.93 -13.46 -28.16
CA VAL A 138 -52.66 -13.86 -29.39
C VAL A 138 -53.21 -12.66 -30.18
N THR A 139 -52.52 -12.32 -31.27
CA THR A 139 -53.01 -12.33 -32.67
C THR A 139 -51.81 -12.35 -33.60
#